data_AF-A0A379LRW7-F1
#
_entry.id   AF-A0A379LRW7-F1
#
_cell.length_a   1.000
_cell.length_b   1.000
_cell.length_c   1.000
_cell.angle_alpha   90.00
_cell.angle_beta   90.00
_cell.angle_gamma   90.00
#
_symmetry.space_group_name_H-M   'P 1'
#
loop_
_entity.id
_entity.type
_entity.pdbx_description
1 polymer ?
#
loop_
_entity_poly.entity_id
_entity_poly.type
_entity_poly.pdbx_seq_one_letter_code
_entity_poly.pdbx_strand_id
1 'polypeptide(L)' 'MSVSLGFFSSHNLPIGMQFCAGFNQENLLLALADQLKSTYPWQTRKPEVWAGR' A
#
# COMPACT_ATOMS: atom_id res chain seq x y z
N MET A 1 -9.54 -4.62 -0.08
CA MET A 1 -8.10 -4.62 0.25
C MET A 1 -7.57 -3.20 0.13
N SER A 2 -6.78 -2.71 1.08
CA SER A 2 -6.21 -1.35 1.05
C SER A 2 -4.72 -1.37 0.77
N VAL A 3 -4.25 -0.47 -0.09
CA VAL A 3 -2.84 -0.35 -0.51
C VAL A 3 -2.39 1.10 -0.43
N SER A 4 -1.19 1.36 0.09
CA SER A 4 -0.63 2.72 0.17
C SER A 4 -0.03 3.15 -1.16
N LEU A 5 -0.67 4.06 -1.89
CA LEU A 5 -0.21 4.49 -3.23
C LEU A 5 0.37 5.90 -3.27
N GLY A 6 0.29 6.64 -2.17
CA GLY A 6 0.79 8.01 -2.11
C GLY A 6 1.10 8.43 -0.69
N PHE A 7 1.69 9.60 -0.57
CA PHE A 7 1.99 10.25 0.71
C PHE A 7 1.62 11.71 0.63
N PHE A 8 1.05 12.21 1.72
CA PHE A 8 0.90 13.64 1.90
C PHE A 8 2.24 14.22 2.38
N SER A 9 2.91 14.99 1.50
CA SER A 9 4.32 15.34 1.64
C SER A 9 4.64 16.20 2.87
N SER A 10 3.70 17.01 3.35
CA SER A 10 3.94 17.92 4.47
C SER A 10 4.02 17.23 5.84
N HIS A 11 3.44 16.03 5.97
CA HIS A 11 3.35 15.32 7.26
C HIS A 11 3.80 13.86 7.18
N ASN A 12 4.37 13.43 6.03
CA ASN A 12 4.77 12.04 5.78
C ASN A 12 3.63 11.02 6.07
N LEU A 13 2.38 11.43 5.81
CA LEU A 13 1.20 10.61 6.08
C LEU A 13 0.91 9.71 4.87
N PRO A 14 0.80 8.39 5.04
CA PRO A 14 0.45 7.49 3.94
C PRO A 14 -1.01 7.69 3.52
N ILE A 15 -1.24 7.74 2.21
CA ILE A 15 -2.56 7.76 1.60
C ILE A 15 -2.87 6.35 1.11
N GLY A 16 -3.88 5.73 1.72
CA GLY A 16 -4.39 4.42 1.33
C GLY A 16 -5.45 4.52 0.25
N MET A 17 -5.45 3.57 -0.68
CA MET A 17 -6.50 3.37 -1.68
C MET A 17 -7.13 1.99 -1.48
N GLN A 18 -8.46 1.96 -1.42
CA GLN A 18 -9.24 0.73 -1.23
C GLN A 18 -9.67 0.15 -2.59
N PHE A 19 -9.40 -1.14 -2.78
CA PHE A 19 -9.82 -1.94 -3.92
C PHE A 19 -10.82 -3.01 -3.49
N CYS A 20 -11.83 -3.21 -4.32
CA CYS A 20 -12.84 -4.26 -4.17
C CYS A 20 -12.90 -5.08 -5.46
N ALA A 21 -13.11 -6.39 -5.32
CA ALA A 21 -13.31 -7.31 -6.44
C ALA A 21 -14.62 -8.07 -6.23
N GLY A 22 -14.97 -8.96 -7.16
CA GLY A 22 -16.13 -9.84 -7.00
C GLY A 22 -15.97 -10.81 -5.82
N PHE A 23 -17.07 -11.50 -5.46
CA PHE A 23 -17.04 -12.55 -4.45
C PHE A 23 -15.99 -13.62 -4.79
N ASN A 24 -15.18 -14.02 -3.81
CA ASN A 24 -14.14 -15.04 -3.93
C ASN A 24 -13.03 -14.72 -4.96
N GLN A 25 -12.70 -13.43 -5.12
CA GLN A 25 -11.63 -12.92 -6.01
C GLN A 25 -10.45 -12.31 -5.26
N GLU A 26 -10.11 -12.85 -4.09
CA GLU A 26 -8.96 -12.41 -3.29
C GLU A 26 -7.65 -12.57 -4.05
N ASN A 27 -7.53 -13.60 -4.90
CA ASN A 27 -6.37 -13.82 -5.76
C ASN A 27 -6.12 -12.64 -6.71
N LEU A 28 -7.18 -12.07 -7.29
CA LEU A 28 -7.08 -10.90 -8.17
C LEU A 28 -6.64 -9.67 -7.39
N LEU A 29 -7.19 -9.47 -6.19
CA LEU A 29 -6.79 -8.38 -5.31
C LEU A 29 -5.30 -8.50 -4.94
N LEU A 30 -4.84 -9.69 -4.55
CA LEU A 30 -3.43 -9.92 -4.21
C LEU A 30 -2.49 -9.69 -5.40
N ALA A 31 -2.85 -10.19 -6.59
CA ALA A 31 -2.08 -9.96 -7.81
C ALA A 31 -1.98 -8.46 -8.16
N LEU A 32 -3.08 -7.72 -8.00
CA LEU A 32 -3.08 -6.27 -8.18
C LEU A 32 -2.18 -5.56 -7.15
N ALA A 33 -2.25 -5.95 -5.88
CA ALA A 33 -1.38 -5.41 -4.84
C ALA A 33 0.11 -5.63 -5.16
N ASP A 34 0.49 -6.79 -5.66
CA ASP A 34 1.88 -7.09 -6.03
C ASP A 34 2.38 -6.21 -7.19
N GLN A 35 1.54 -5.99 -8.21
CA GLN A 35 1.85 -5.09 -9.32
C GLN A 35 2.05 -3.66 -8.83
N LEU A 36 1.15 -3.18 -7.97
CA LEU A 36 1.20 -1.83 -7.39
C LEU A 36 2.43 -1.65 -6.51
N LYS A 37 2.75 -2.63 -5.66
CA LYS A 37 3.93 -2.60 -4.78
C LYS A 37 5.25 -2.60 -5.56
N SER A 38 5.28 -3.28 -6.70
CA SER A 38 6.45 -3.32 -7.59
C SER A 38 6.63 -2.01 -8.34
N THR A 39 5.54 -1.36 -8.74
CA THR A 39 5.57 -0.08 -9.49
C THR A 39 5.82 1.11 -8.56
N TYR A 40 5.22 1.09 -7.37
CA TYR A 40 5.32 2.15 -6.35
C TYR A 40 5.89 1.57 -5.04
N PRO A 41 7.20 1.35 -4.94
CA PRO A 41 7.79 0.74 -3.76
C PRO A 41 7.68 1.68 -2.54
N TRP A 42 6.88 1.30 -1.54
CA TRP A 42 6.78 2.00 -0.25
C TRP A 42 7.56 1.34 0.89
N GLN A 43 8.20 0.18 0.66
CA GLN A 43 8.96 -0.56 1.68
C GLN A 43 10.14 0.22 2.26
N THR A 44 10.71 1.14 1.47
CA THR A 44 11.81 2.01 1.88
C THR A 44 11.34 3.16 2.78
N ARG A 45 10.03 3.39 2.88
CA ARG A 45 9.46 4.49 3.68
C ARG A 45 9.08 3.96 5.05
N LYS A 46 9.69 4.53 6.08
CA LYS A 46 9.45 4.21 7.48
C LYS A 46 8.75 5.38 8.17
N PRO A 47 7.78 5.13 9.07
CA PRO A 47 7.23 6.17 9.91
C PRO A 47 8.30 6.72 10.86
N GLU A 48 8.05 7.92 11.42
CA GLU A 48 8.96 8.59 12.36
C GLU A 48 9.27 7.70 13.58
N VAL A 49 8.24 7.02 14.09
CA VAL A 49 8.37 6.02 15.15
C VAL A 49 8.31 4.64 14.52
N TRP A 50 9.46 3.97 14.44
CA TRP A 50 9.58 2.61 13.93
C TRP A 50 10.44 1.76 14.87
N ALA A 51 9.87 0.66 15.39
CA ALA A 51 10.49 -0.15 16.45
C ALA A 51 11.34 -1.34 15.94
N GLY A 52 11.40 -1.57 14.62
CA GLY A 52 12.11 -2.72 14.06
C GLY A 52 13.57 -2.41 13.77
N ARG A 53 14.46 -2.42 14.76
CA ARG A 53 15.90 -2.39 14.45
C ARG A 53 16.37 -3.72 13.88
#